data_AF-A0A9N7M0T2-F1
#
_entry.id   AF-A0A9N7M0T2-F1
#
_cell.length_a   1.000
_cell.length_b   1.000
_cell.length_c   1.000
_cell.angle_alpha   90.00
_cell.angle_beta   90.00
_cell.angle_gamma   90.00
#
_symmetry.space_group_name_H-M   'P 1'
#
loop_
_entity.id
_entity.type
_entity.pdbx_description
1 polymer ?
#
loop_
_entity_poly.entity_id
_entity_poly.type
_entity_poly.pdbx_seq_one_letter_code
_entity_poly.pdbx_strand_id
1 'polypeptide(L)'
;MSATVIVLDTNQFWDFPMLRSPDWMELIEKAPQWDLRFAVPEVCLLEAVADVPREWRKRRSEVAKLAVGEFGLTQSQNEWLDVIDRKIDGYEEALGARLADIEADIVPIPEGVNLRDIVQRAIDRRKPYQEGEGKKDGFRDTLIWYTTQHIAVADRDCEIWLVSTNHRDFGDKSQAVDHEACPYPLHPHLLEDLDTADLSGRVSYVRTLGRLVQHLAGKYDSQPESQREALISQLNQDKFEIALAASVDRFRLNPAAAALPLKAAYGVVHAFDRDVGSLEFVDVAMRGGGEWTAQFKQPIYATVDLTDHAAETSNVDKTLNVAGRLTVGANGHVRSMIVTSIEALPDDPMLRAWRMAWDPMSDTGFAQNIRQQIDPLSNPDILTRIRQQLDPLSNPNTAKRIHESPMRPPEPDEPQKLASPSLDELAANDVASPSGEDSDPDENNGTSPE
;
A
#
# COMPACT_ATOMS: atom_id res chain seq x y z
N MET A 1 7.35 -16.07 -21.64
CA MET A 1 6.52 -15.74 -20.46
C MET A 1 6.50 -14.22 -20.37
N SER A 2 5.42 -13.63 -19.87
CA SER A 2 5.38 -12.17 -19.58
C SER A 2 6.29 -11.90 -18.39
N ALA A 3 7.14 -10.88 -18.46
CA ALA A 3 7.91 -10.43 -17.31
C ALA A 3 6.97 -9.97 -16.19
N THR A 4 7.40 -10.11 -14.94
CA THR A 4 6.63 -9.69 -13.76
C THR A 4 7.33 -8.52 -13.10
N VAL A 5 6.62 -7.41 -12.91
CA VAL A 5 7.16 -6.23 -12.21
C VAL A 5 6.53 -6.13 -10.83
N ILE A 6 7.37 -6.10 -9.81
CA ILE A 6 6.98 -5.99 -8.41
C ILE A 6 7.17 -4.53 -7.98
N VAL A 7 6.06 -3.82 -7.75
CA VAL A 7 6.05 -2.43 -7.31
C VAL A 7 5.96 -2.36 -5.79
N LEU A 8 6.90 -1.65 -5.17
CA LEU A 8 7.03 -1.60 -3.70
C LEU A 8 6.35 -0.37 -3.09
N ASP A 9 5.61 -0.57 -2.01
CA ASP A 9 5.17 0.49 -1.10
C ASP A 9 6.24 0.77 -0.02
N THR A 10 6.19 1.94 0.60
CA THR A 10 7.11 2.39 1.66
C THR A 10 7.22 1.37 2.80
N ASN A 11 6.13 0.68 3.16
CA ASN A 11 6.13 -0.30 4.26
C ASN A 11 7.18 -1.41 4.11
N GLN A 12 7.59 -1.75 2.87
CA GLN A 12 8.63 -2.75 2.65
C GLN A 12 9.99 -2.31 3.22
N PHE A 13 10.27 -1.01 3.24
CA PHE A 13 11.50 -0.43 3.81
C PHE A 13 11.40 -0.23 5.33
N TRP A 14 10.19 -0.12 5.87
CA TRP A 14 9.99 -0.06 7.32
C TRP A 14 10.21 -1.42 7.98
N ASP A 15 9.59 -2.45 7.42
CA ASP A 15 9.68 -3.80 7.96
C ASP A 15 11.07 -4.39 7.69
N PHE A 16 11.65 -4.09 6.51
CA PHE A 16 12.96 -4.60 6.11
C PHE A 16 13.82 -3.49 5.49
N PRO A 17 14.43 -2.62 6.31
CA PRO A 17 15.18 -1.44 5.83
C PRO A 17 16.30 -1.71 4.84
N MET A 18 16.81 -2.94 4.78
CA MET A 18 17.89 -3.37 3.88
C MET A 18 17.44 -4.46 2.88
N LEU A 19 16.15 -4.79 2.82
CA LEU A 19 15.59 -5.82 1.92
C LEU A 19 16.34 -7.16 2.05
N ARG A 20 16.53 -7.62 3.29
CA ARG A 20 17.26 -8.86 3.64
C ARG A 20 16.40 -9.88 4.38
N SER A 21 15.08 -9.76 4.30
CA SER A 21 14.22 -10.84 4.81
C SER A 21 14.44 -12.11 3.97
N PRO A 22 14.15 -13.31 4.51
CA PRO A 22 14.20 -14.55 3.74
C PRO A 22 13.40 -14.45 2.44
N ASP A 23 12.19 -13.89 2.49
CA ASP A 23 11.33 -13.67 1.32
C ASP A 23 12.00 -12.78 0.26
N TRP A 24 12.68 -11.71 0.67
CA TRP A 24 13.44 -10.84 -0.24
C TRP A 24 14.61 -11.58 -0.89
N MET A 25 15.37 -12.33 -0.09
CA MET A 25 16.51 -13.09 -0.58
C MET A 25 16.08 -14.13 -1.62
N GLU A 26 14.95 -14.81 -1.40
CA GLU A 26 14.39 -15.77 -2.34
C GLU A 26 13.94 -15.09 -3.66
N LEU A 27 13.23 -13.96 -3.61
CA LEU A 27 12.84 -13.24 -4.83
C LEU A 27 14.05 -12.77 -5.64
N ILE A 28 15.07 -12.24 -4.98
CA ILE A 28 16.28 -11.76 -5.65
C ILE A 28 17.02 -12.94 -6.30
N GLU A 29 17.15 -14.06 -5.60
CA GLU A 29 17.78 -15.28 -6.16
C GLU A 29 17.00 -15.82 -7.37
N LYS A 30 15.66 -15.77 -7.31
CA LYS A 30 14.78 -16.28 -8.35
C LYS A 30 14.47 -15.29 -9.47
N ALA A 31 14.80 -14.01 -9.31
CA ALA A 31 14.47 -12.96 -10.26
C ALA A 31 14.88 -13.28 -11.71
N PRO A 32 16.11 -13.78 -11.99
CA PRO A 32 16.49 -14.14 -13.36
C PRO A 32 15.73 -15.35 -13.92
N GLN A 33 15.32 -16.30 -13.06
CA GLN A 33 14.62 -17.51 -13.48
C GLN A 33 13.13 -17.24 -13.75
N TRP A 34 12.52 -16.38 -12.95
CA TRP A 34 11.10 -16.04 -13.05
C TRP A 34 10.82 -14.75 -13.84
N ASP A 35 11.87 -14.14 -14.42
CA ASP A 35 11.81 -12.89 -15.18
C ASP A 35 11.15 -11.75 -14.37
N LEU A 36 11.66 -11.56 -13.14
CA LEU A 36 11.18 -10.54 -12.21
C LEU A 36 11.98 -9.24 -12.35
N ARG A 37 11.28 -8.12 -12.27
CA ARG A 37 11.86 -6.79 -12.07
C ARG A 37 11.28 -6.14 -10.83
N PHE A 38 12.09 -5.37 -10.12
CA PHE A 38 11.66 -4.62 -8.95
C PHE A 38 11.54 -3.15 -9.32
N ALA A 39 10.40 -2.54 -9.04
CA ALA A 39 10.17 -1.12 -9.25
C ALA A 39 9.88 -0.43 -7.91
N VAL A 40 10.63 0.62 -7.63
CA VAL A 40 10.50 1.43 -6.41
C VAL A 40 10.04 2.83 -6.81
N PRO A 41 8.79 3.21 -6.51
CA PRO A 41 8.36 4.59 -6.65
C PRO A 41 9.27 5.52 -5.84
N GLU A 42 9.75 6.59 -6.46
CA GLU A 42 10.65 7.57 -5.84
C GLU A 42 10.08 8.13 -4.52
N VAL A 43 8.77 8.33 -4.46
CA VAL A 43 8.08 8.79 -3.23
C VAL A 43 8.28 7.82 -2.05
N CYS A 44 8.38 6.51 -2.30
CA CYS A 44 8.66 5.51 -1.27
C CYS A 44 10.08 5.65 -0.74
N LEU A 45 11.05 5.93 -1.61
CA LEU A 45 12.45 6.12 -1.24
C LEU A 45 12.61 7.39 -0.40
N LEU A 46 12.00 8.50 -0.83
CA LEU A 46 11.99 9.76 -0.07
C LEU A 46 11.38 9.59 1.33
N GLU A 47 10.29 8.82 1.46
CA GLU A 47 9.69 8.51 2.75
C GLU A 47 10.59 7.61 3.60
N ALA A 48 11.18 6.57 3.03
CA ALA A 48 12.06 5.65 3.74
C ALA A 48 13.30 6.37 4.31
N VAL A 49 13.98 7.19 3.49
CA VAL A 49 15.17 7.95 3.87
C VAL A 49 14.87 8.97 4.97
N ALA A 50 13.67 9.56 4.98
CA ALA A 50 13.27 10.47 6.04
C ALA A 50 12.90 9.74 7.34
N ASP A 51 12.09 8.69 7.24
CA ASP A 51 11.43 8.14 8.42
C ASP A 51 12.18 7.00 9.10
N VAL A 52 12.90 6.14 8.36
CA VAL A 52 13.66 5.02 8.97
C VAL A 52 14.76 5.54 9.90
N PRO A 53 15.62 6.50 9.49
CA PRO A 53 16.60 7.10 10.40
C PRO A 53 15.95 7.77 11.62
N ARG A 54 14.78 8.40 11.43
CA ARG A 54 14.04 9.02 12.54
C ARG A 54 13.59 7.99 13.57
N GLU A 55 13.09 6.84 13.13
CA GLU A 55 12.68 5.77 14.04
C GLU A 55 13.87 5.10 14.71
N TRP A 56 14.96 4.85 13.97
CA TRP A 56 16.20 4.32 14.54
C TRP A 56 16.77 5.24 15.62
N ARG A 57 16.72 6.57 15.45
CA ARG A 57 17.12 7.53 16.49
C ARG A 57 16.28 7.39 17.77
N LYS A 58 14.98 7.08 17.67
CA LYS A 58 14.14 6.82 18.85
C LYS A 58 14.59 5.57 19.59
N ARG A 59 14.76 4.45 18.86
CA ARG A 59 15.24 3.19 19.44
C ARG A 59 16.66 3.32 20.02
N ARG A 60 17.53 4.07 19.36
CA ARG A 60 18.87 4.44 19.86
C ARG A 60 18.78 5.17 21.21
N SER A 61 17.82 6.09 21.36
CA SER A 61 17.57 6.77 22.64
C SER A 61 17.12 5.81 23.75
N GLU A 62 16.35 4.77 23.42
CA GLU A 62 15.97 3.73 24.38
C GLU A 62 17.16 2.89 24.82
N VAL A 63 18.04 2.49 23.90
CA VAL A 63 19.29 1.79 24.21
C VAL A 63 20.19 2.64 25.11
N ALA A 64 20.29 3.94 24.85
CA ALA A 64 21.09 4.85 25.66
C ALA A 64 20.56 5.02 27.10
N LYS A 65 19.27 4.76 27.34
CA LYS A 65 18.65 4.84 28.68
C LYS A 65 18.85 3.59 29.53
N LEU A 66 19.37 2.50 28.96
CA LEU A 66 19.61 1.27 29.70
C LEU A 66 20.65 1.50 30.81
N ALA A 67 20.29 1.17 32.05
CA ALA A 67 21.15 1.31 33.23
C ALA A 67 22.18 0.18 33.31
N VAL A 68 23.10 0.13 32.34
CA VAL A 68 24.09 -0.95 32.20
C VAL A 68 25.35 -0.73 33.05
N GLY A 69 25.49 0.44 33.67
CA GLY A 69 26.66 0.84 34.45
C GLY A 69 26.91 -0.04 35.68
N GLU A 70 25.84 -0.51 36.35
CA GLU A 70 25.93 -1.43 37.49
C GLU A 70 26.52 -2.80 37.11
N PHE A 71 26.48 -3.14 35.82
CA PHE A 71 27.05 -4.36 35.26
C PHE A 71 28.44 -4.17 34.63
N GLY A 72 29.00 -2.94 34.68
CA GLY A 72 30.30 -2.63 34.08
C GLY A 72 30.31 -2.60 32.54
N LEU A 73 29.14 -2.48 31.89
CA LEU A 73 28.98 -2.60 30.44
C LEU A 73 28.93 -1.26 29.69
N THR A 74 29.29 -0.14 30.34
CA THR A 74 29.19 1.21 29.77
C THR A 74 29.99 1.37 28.48
N GLN A 75 31.20 0.80 28.42
CA GLN A 75 32.02 0.87 27.21
C GLN A 75 31.33 0.17 26.03
N SER A 76 30.83 -1.05 26.25
CA SER A 76 30.09 -1.78 25.22
C SER A 76 28.86 -1.00 24.79
N GLN A 77 28.08 -0.41 25.70
CA GLN A 77 26.94 0.41 25.32
C GLN A 77 27.34 1.57 24.39
N ASN A 78 28.43 2.28 24.68
CA ASN A 78 28.90 3.36 23.81
C ASN A 78 29.32 2.86 22.43
N GLU A 79 30.06 1.74 22.36
CA GLU A 79 30.45 1.13 21.08
C GLU A 79 29.22 0.74 20.24
N TRP A 80 28.16 0.23 20.87
CA TRP A 80 26.91 -0.09 20.20
C TRP A 80 26.19 1.16 19.70
N LEU A 81 26.13 2.23 20.51
CA LEU A 81 25.54 3.50 20.11
C LEU A 81 26.28 4.12 18.92
N ASP A 82 27.61 4.07 18.90
CA ASP A 82 28.42 4.57 17.78
C ASP A 82 28.21 3.76 16.49
N VAL A 83 27.99 2.44 16.60
CA VAL A 83 27.60 1.60 15.47
C VAL A 83 26.21 1.98 14.95
N ILE A 84 25.25 2.20 15.85
CA ILE A 84 23.89 2.60 15.49
C ILE A 84 23.88 3.97 14.81
N ASP A 85 24.60 4.95 15.35
CA ASP A 85 24.67 6.31 14.80
C ASP A 85 25.28 6.28 13.38
N ARG A 86 26.37 5.52 13.16
CA ARG A 86 26.92 5.31 11.80
C ARG A 86 25.93 4.65 10.84
N LYS A 87 25.11 3.70 11.32
CA LYS A 87 24.07 3.07 10.49
C LYS A 87 22.95 4.03 10.14
N ILE A 88 22.55 4.90 11.06
CA ILE A 88 21.55 5.94 10.85
C ILE A 88 22.03 6.95 9.80
N ASP A 89 23.25 7.44 9.96
CA ASP A 89 23.79 8.50 9.10
C ASP A 89 24.12 7.98 7.69
N GLY A 90 24.53 6.73 7.55
CA GLY A 90 24.80 6.08 6.26
C GLY A 90 23.61 5.36 5.63
N TYR A 91 22.38 5.55 6.14
CA TYR A 91 21.22 4.76 5.70
C TYR A 91 20.87 4.98 4.22
N GLU A 92 20.82 6.23 3.76
CA GLU A 92 20.45 6.58 2.39
C GLU A 92 21.39 5.96 1.36
N GLU A 93 22.70 6.14 1.57
CA GLU A 93 23.74 5.55 0.72
C GLU A 93 23.67 4.02 0.72
N ALA A 94 23.50 3.40 1.90
CA ALA A 94 23.39 1.95 2.01
C ALA A 94 22.13 1.39 1.33
N LEU A 95 21.00 2.10 1.43
CA LEU A 95 19.76 1.73 0.74
C LEU A 95 19.91 1.89 -0.78
N GLY A 96 20.48 3.00 -1.25
CA GLY A 96 20.73 3.22 -2.67
C GLY A 96 21.65 2.16 -3.28
N ALA A 97 22.76 1.84 -2.60
CA ALA A 97 23.66 0.76 -2.99
C ALA A 97 22.93 -0.59 -3.03
N ARG A 98 22.10 -0.89 -2.03
CA ARG A 98 21.32 -2.12 -1.98
C ARG A 98 20.30 -2.22 -3.12
N LEU A 99 19.62 -1.13 -3.47
CA LEU A 99 18.67 -1.09 -4.58
C LEU A 99 19.38 -1.29 -5.93
N ALA A 100 20.56 -0.69 -6.10
CA ALA A 100 21.40 -0.92 -7.28
C ALA A 100 21.90 -2.38 -7.35
N ASP A 101 22.33 -2.97 -6.23
CA ASP A 101 22.78 -4.37 -6.16
C ASP A 101 21.71 -5.38 -6.59
N ILE A 102 20.44 -5.06 -6.39
CA ILE A 102 19.30 -5.92 -6.78
C ILE A 102 18.68 -5.49 -8.12
N GLU A 103 19.32 -4.57 -8.84
CA GLU A 103 18.86 -4.03 -10.13
C GLU A 103 17.42 -3.49 -10.07
N ALA A 104 17.05 -2.84 -8.96
CA ALA A 104 15.73 -2.24 -8.82
C ALA A 104 15.63 -0.90 -9.57
N ASP A 105 14.56 -0.75 -10.35
CA ASP A 105 14.24 0.47 -11.08
C ASP A 105 13.61 1.49 -10.11
N ILE A 106 14.30 2.61 -9.89
CA ILE A 106 13.71 3.75 -9.18
C ILE A 106 12.84 4.53 -10.17
N VAL A 107 11.53 4.50 -9.98
CA VAL A 107 10.57 5.11 -10.90
C VAL A 107 10.19 6.49 -10.39
N PRO A 108 10.49 7.57 -11.12
CA PRO A 108 10.16 8.93 -10.71
C PRO A 108 8.64 9.13 -10.63
N ILE A 109 8.23 10.18 -9.95
CA ILE A 109 6.82 10.59 -9.97
C ILE A 109 6.43 10.92 -11.44
N PRO A 110 5.38 10.29 -12.00
CA PRO A 110 5.09 10.47 -13.43
C PRO A 110 4.75 11.93 -13.76
N GLU A 111 5.37 12.47 -14.81
CA GLU A 111 5.18 13.88 -15.22
C GLU A 111 3.72 14.24 -15.53
N GLY A 112 2.91 13.25 -15.95
CA GLY A 112 1.49 13.41 -16.25
C GLY A 112 0.58 13.56 -15.02
N VAL A 113 1.10 13.39 -13.79
CA VAL A 113 0.32 13.54 -12.57
C VAL A 113 0.05 15.02 -12.29
N ASN A 114 -1.20 15.44 -12.49
CA ASN A 114 -1.61 16.82 -12.19
C ASN A 114 -2.06 16.94 -10.73
N LEU A 115 -1.57 17.98 -10.04
CA LEU A 115 -2.00 18.31 -8.68
C LEU A 115 -3.52 18.47 -8.58
N ARG A 116 -4.18 19.00 -9.62
CA ARG A 116 -5.64 19.11 -9.68
C ARG A 116 -6.32 17.75 -9.52
N ASP A 117 -5.79 16.70 -10.15
CA ASP A 117 -6.40 15.37 -10.11
C ASP A 117 -6.24 14.73 -8.72
N ILE A 118 -5.09 14.96 -8.07
CA ILE A 118 -4.87 14.53 -6.68
C ILE A 118 -5.83 15.28 -5.73
N VAL A 119 -5.95 16.60 -5.89
CA VAL A 119 -6.86 17.41 -5.08
C VAL A 119 -8.31 16.99 -5.30
N GLN A 120 -8.72 16.75 -6.54
CA GLN A 120 -10.07 16.28 -6.85
C GLN A 120 -10.32 14.90 -6.24
N ARG A 121 -9.37 13.97 -6.35
CA ARG A 121 -9.43 12.65 -5.69
C ARG A 121 -9.61 12.77 -4.17
N ALA A 122 -8.90 13.71 -3.54
CA ALA A 122 -9.01 13.99 -2.11
C ALA A 122 -10.38 14.57 -1.73
N ILE A 123 -10.89 15.52 -2.51
CA ILE A 123 -12.23 16.13 -2.34
C ILE A 123 -13.31 15.06 -2.44
N ASP A 124 -13.21 14.20 -3.46
CA ASP A 124 -14.14 13.09 -3.71
C ASP A 124 -13.94 11.91 -2.76
N ARG A 125 -12.92 11.99 -1.87
CA ARG A 125 -12.55 10.97 -0.91
C ARG A 125 -12.33 9.59 -1.55
N ARG A 126 -11.85 9.59 -2.80
CA ARG A 126 -11.50 8.36 -3.52
C ARG A 126 -10.24 7.76 -2.90
N LYS A 127 -10.24 6.44 -2.77
CA LYS A 127 -9.10 5.67 -2.22
C LYS A 127 -7.84 5.99 -3.01
N PRO A 128 -6.65 6.15 -2.44
CA PRO A 128 -6.25 5.75 -1.10
C PRO A 128 -6.57 6.76 0.02
N TYR A 129 -7.32 7.84 -0.25
CA TYR A 129 -7.78 8.73 0.82
C TYR A 129 -8.71 8.00 1.81
N GLN A 130 -8.61 8.37 3.09
CA GLN A 130 -9.42 7.81 4.18
C GLN A 130 -10.41 8.85 4.72
N GLU A 131 -11.58 8.37 5.15
CA GLU A 131 -12.55 9.20 5.88
C GLU A 131 -12.22 9.29 7.37
N GLY A 132 -12.26 10.50 7.95
CA GLY A 132 -12.23 10.72 9.41
C GLY A 132 -11.12 11.67 9.86
N GLU A 133 -11.38 12.39 10.95
CA GLU A 133 -10.44 13.34 11.55
C GLU A 133 -9.16 12.63 12.05
N GLY A 134 -8.00 13.25 11.82
CA GLY A 134 -6.70 12.76 12.33
C GLY A 134 -6.04 11.63 11.54
N LYS A 135 -6.57 11.27 10.36
CA LYS A 135 -5.98 10.22 9.50
C LYS A 135 -4.89 10.76 8.57
N LYS A 136 -3.92 9.89 8.22
CA LYS A 136 -2.85 10.19 7.26
C LYS A 136 -3.49 10.61 5.93
N ASP A 137 -3.04 11.74 5.39
CA ASP A 137 -3.44 12.23 4.08
C ASP A 137 -2.95 11.22 3.02
N GLY A 138 -3.88 10.70 2.20
CA GLY A 138 -3.65 9.66 1.20
C GLY A 138 -2.81 10.12 0.00
N PHE A 139 -2.25 11.33 0.06
CA PHE A 139 -1.40 11.92 -0.97
C PHE A 139 -0.26 11.00 -1.43
N ARG A 140 0.56 10.51 -0.50
CA ARG A 140 1.72 9.64 -0.83
C ARG A 140 1.27 8.35 -1.51
N ASP A 141 0.29 7.68 -0.91
CA ASP A 141 -0.29 6.45 -1.44
C ASP A 141 -0.93 6.67 -2.83
N THR A 142 -1.46 7.88 -3.10
CA THR A 142 -2.00 8.26 -4.42
C THR A 142 -0.89 8.36 -5.45
N LEU A 143 0.27 8.92 -5.08
CA LEU A 143 1.44 8.95 -5.96
C LEU A 143 1.94 7.54 -6.26
N ILE A 144 2.02 6.67 -5.26
CA ILE A 144 2.38 5.25 -5.44
C ILE A 144 1.41 4.57 -6.42
N TRP A 145 0.11 4.81 -6.28
CA TRP A 145 -0.91 4.29 -7.20
C TRP A 145 -0.71 4.77 -8.64
N TYR A 146 -0.52 6.07 -8.84
CA TYR A 146 -0.29 6.62 -10.18
C TYR A 146 1.03 6.16 -10.79
N THR A 147 2.10 6.00 -10.00
CA THR A 147 3.34 5.37 -10.46
C THR A 147 3.11 3.93 -10.88
N THR A 148 2.31 3.16 -10.13
CA THR A 148 1.95 1.77 -10.48
C THR A 148 1.23 1.71 -11.83
N GLN A 149 0.24 2.57 -12.05
CA GLN A 149 -0.46 2.66 -13.34
C GLN A 149 0.48 3.09 -14.46
N HIS A 150 1.36 4.06 -14.20
CA HIS A 150 2.34 4.52 -15.18
C HIS A 150 3.26 3.39 -15.66
N ILE A 151 3.78 2.56 -14.74
CA ILE A 151 4.58 1.38 -15.09
C ILE A 151 3.77 0.40 -15.96
N ALA A 152 2.52 0.13 -15.58
CA ALA A 152 1.64 -0.76 -16.33
C ALA A 152 1.33 -0.25 -17.75
N VAL A 153 1.26 1.07 -17.94
CA VAL A 153 1.08 1.70 -19.26
C VAL A 153 2.35 1.65 -20.09
N ALA A 154 3.51 1.93 -19.49
CA ALA A 154 4.80 1.96 -20.19
C ALA A 154 5.20 0.57 -20.71
N ASP A 155 4.88 -0.49 -19.96
CA ASP A 155 5.22 -1.86 -20.33
C ASP A 155 3.96 -2.71 -20.44
N ARG A 156 3.41 -2.81 -21.67
CA ARG A 156 2.11 -3.45 -21.92
C ARG A 156 2.12 -4.97 -21.85
N ASP A 157 3.29 -5.59 -21.94
CA ASP A 157 3.42 -7.04 -21.98
C ASP A 157 3.76 -7.65 -20.62
N CYS A 158 3.72 -6.84 -19.55
CA CYS A 158 4.08 -7.25 -18.20
C CYS A 158 2.89 -7.37 -17.25
N GLU A 159 3.04 -8.28 -16.27
CA GLU A 159 2.17 -8.43 -15.11
C GLU A 159 2.72 -7.58 -13.96
N ILE A 160 1.88 -6.76 -13.34
CA ILE A 160 2.29 -5.81 -12.31
C ILE A 160 1.74 -6.25 -10.95
N TRP A 161 2.60 -6.31 -9.94
CA TRP A 161 2.23 -6.64 -8.57
C TRP A 161 2.57 -5.50 -7.62
N LEU A 162 1.55 -4.80 -7.12
CA LEU A 162 1.71 -3.86 -6.01
C LEU A 162 1.81 -4.64 -4.70
N VAL A 163 2.92 -4.49 -3.98
CA VAL A 163 3.14 -5.09 -2.66
C VAL A 163 2.96 -4.04 -1.58
N SER A 164 1.89 -4.16 -0.79
CA SER A 164 1.62 -3.23 0.31
C SER A 164 0.82 -3.89 1.43
N THR A 165 1.25 -3.72 2.68
CA THR A 165 0.45 -4.12 3.86
C THR A 165 -0.74 -3.17 4.12
N ASN A 166 -0.83 -2.04 3.40
CA ASN A 166 -1.89 -1.02 3.53
C ASN A 166 -3.20 -1.41 2.80
N HIS A 167 -3.76 -2.54 3.21
CA HIS A 167 -5.06 -3.04 2.74
C HIS A 167 -6.23 -2.10 3.06
N ARG A 168 -6.06 -1.09 3.92
CA ARG A 168 -7.09 -0.07 4.18
C ARG A 168 -7.23 0.95 3.06
N ASP A 169 -6.19 1.11 2.24
CA ASP A 169 -6.12 2.12 1.21
C ASP A 169 -6.10 1.53 -0.19
N PHE A 170 -5.46 0.37 -0.35
CA PHE A 170 -5.44 -0.35 -1.62
C PHE A 170 -6.44 -1.51 -1.70
N GLY A 171 -6.75 -2.15 -0.56
CA GLY A 171 -7.58 -3.35 -0.52
C GLY A 171 -9.08 -3.06 -0.47
N ASP A 172 -9.87 -4.03 -0.96
CA ASP A 172 -11.29 -4.09 -0.65
C ASP A 172 -11.48 -4.31 0.87
N LYS A 173 -12.43 -3.57 1.43
CA LYS A 173 -12.82 -3.61 2.84
C LYS A 173 -14.05 -4.45 3.10
N SER A 174 -14.63 -5.06 2.07
CA SER A 174 -15.78 -5.92 2.26
C SER A 174 -15.41 -7.06 3.24
N GLN A 175 -16.25 -7.28 4.25
CA GLN A 175 -15.95 -8.21 5.36
C GLN A 175 -15.92 -9.69 4.95
N ALA A 176 -16.11 -9.97 3.67
CA ALA A 176 -16.09 -11.32 3.10
C ALA A 176 -14.92 -11.53 2.11
N VAL A 177 -13.92 -10.65 2.15
CA VAL A 177 -12.67 -10.87 1.43
C VAL A 177 -11.89 -11.96 2.16
N ASP A 178 -11.57 -13.02 1.44
CA ASP A 178 -10.58 -14.01 1.86
C ASP A 178 -9.25 -13.29 2.11
N HIS A 179 -8.83 -13.20 3.38
CA HIS A 179 -7.66 -12.41 3.74
C HIS A 179 -6.34 -12.99 3.19
N GLU A 180 -6.36 -14.24 2.74
CA GLU A 180 -5.22 -14.97 2.16
C GLU A 180 -5.28 -15.05 0.63
N ALA A 181 -6.26 -14.41 0.01
CA ALA A 181 -6.37 -14.31 -1.44
C ALA A 181 -5.10 -13.72 -2.07
N CYS A 182 -4.69 -14.30 -3.20
CA CYS A 182 -3.63 -13.78 -4.05
C CYS A 182 -4.06 -13.96 -5.52
N PRO A 183 -4.30 -12.86 -6.26
CA PRO A 183 -4.22 -11.47 -5.80
C PRO A 183 -5.26 -11.14 -4.70
N TYR A 184 -4.88 -10.24 -3.79
CA TYR A 184 -5.81 -9.69 -2.82
C TYR A 184 -6.73 -8.70 -3.54
N PRO A 185 -8.06 -8.72 -3.29
CA PRO A 185 -8.98 -7.82 -3.98
C PRO A 185 -8.63 -6.34 -3.78
N LEU A 186 -8.50 -5.63 -4.90
CA LEU A 186 -8.35 -4.17 -4.91
C LEU A 186 -9.65 -3.47 -4.52
N HIS A 187 -9.54 -2.29 -3.93
CA HIS A 187 -10.70 -1.45 -3.65
C HIS A 187 -11.44 -1.06 -4.95
N PRO A 188 -12.79 -1.00 -4.97
CA PRO A 188 -13.57 -0.66 -6.17
C PRO A 188 -13.13 0.61 -6.91
N HIS A 189 -12.83 1.70 -6.20
CA HIS A 189 -12.26 2.93 -6.81
C HIS A 189 -10.98 2.67 -7.62
N LEU A 190 -10.11 1.77 -7.17
CA LEU A 190 -8.87 1.44 -7.87
C LEU A 190 -9.13 0.53 -9.07
N LEU A 191 -10.11 -0.38 -8.96
CA LEU A 191 -10.57 -1.17 -10.10
C LEU A 191 -11.16 -0.29 -11.20
N GLU A 192 -11.95 0.73 -10.85
CA GLU A 192 -12.49 1.72 -11.79
C GLU A 192 -11.37 2.51 -12.50
N ASP A 193 -10.33 2.90 -11.76
CA ASP A 193 -9.16 3.57 -12.35
C ASP A 193 -8.42 2.65 -13.34
N LEU A 194 -8.28 1.35 -13.03
CA LEU A 194 -7.67 0.37 -13.93
C LEU A 194 -8.53 0.14 -15.18
N ASP A 195 -9.85 0.07 -15.03
CA ASP A 195 -10.78 -0.12 -16.15
C ASP A 195 -10.76 1.08 -17.10
N THR A 196 -10.79 2.29 -16.54
CA THR A 196 -10.69 3.55 -17.31
C THR A 196 -9.38 3.63 -18.10
N ALA A 197 -8.31 3.03 -17.59
CA ALA A 197 -6.99 3.01 -18.20
C ALA A 197 -6.73 1.78 -19.10
N ASP A 198 -7.70 0.87 -19.27
CA ASP A 198 -7.52 -0.40 -19.99
C ASP A 198 -6.38 -1.27 -19.41
N LEU A 199 -6.31 -1.30 -18.07
CA LEU A 199 -5.33 -2.06 -17.27
C LEU A 199 -5.98 -3.18 -16.44
N SER A 200 -7.28 -3.41 -16.60
CA SER A 200 -8.03 -4.46 -15.91
C SER A 200 -7.34 -5.83 -16.06
N GLY A 201 -7.11 -6.50 -14.93
CA GLY A 201 -6.44 -7.82 -14.89
C GLY A 201 -4.92 -7.80 -15.05
N ARG A 202 -4.29 -6.64 -15.27
CA ARG A 202 -2.83 -6.51 -15.40
C ARG A 202 -2.13 -6.09 -14.11
N VAL A 203 -2.83 -5.31 -13.29
CA VAL A 203 -2.33 -4.84 -11.99
C VAL A 203 -2.99 -5.66 -10.90
N SER A 204 -2.16 -6.44 -10.22
CA SER A 204 -2.50 -7.26 -9.07
C SER A 204 -2.00 -6.59 -7.79
N TYR A 205 -2.70 -6.84 -6.69
CA TYR A 205 -2.33 -6.36 -5.36
C TYR A 205 -2.06 -7.54 -4.43
N VAL A 206 -1.03 -7.43 -3.60
CA VAL A 206 -0.70 -8.44 -2.58
C VAL A 206 -0.29 -7.78 -1.27
N ARG A 207 -0.78 -8.33 -0.17
CA ARG A 207 -0.61 -7.72 1.16
C ARG A 207 0.77 -7.90 1.76
N THR A 208 1.45 -8.98 1.42
CA THR A 208 2.75 -9.33 2.01
C THR A 208 3.66 -9.93 0.96
N LEU A 209 4.96 -9.69 1.11
CA LEU A 209 5.97 -10.26 0.22
C LEU A 209 5.96 -11.79 0.27
N GLY A 210 5.90 -12.39 1.46
CA GLY A 210 5.85 -13.85 1.60
C GLY A 210 4.63 -14.51 0.95
N ARG A 211 3.49 -13.81 0.85
CA ARG A 211 2.34 -14.32 0.07
C ARG A 211 2.62 -14.32 -1.43
N LEU A 212 3.28 -13.27 -1.92
CA LEU A 212 3.70 -13.16 -3.31
C LEU A 212 4.75 -14.21 -3.66
N VAL A 213 5.79 -14.38 -2.84
CA VAL A 213 6.83 -15.42 -3.00
C VAL A 213 6.19 -16.80 -3.14
N GLN A 214 5.26 -17.14 -2.25
CA GLN A 214 4.57 -18.42 -2.30
C GLN A 214 3.77 -18.58 -3.60
N HIS A 215 3.06 -17.54 -4.03
CA HIS A 215 2.30 -17.56 -5.27
C HIS A 215 3.18 -17.74 -6.50
N LEU A 216 4.26 -16.94 -6.61
CA LEU A 216 5.18 -17.00 -7.74
C LEU A 216 5.90 -18.35 -7.78
N ALA A 217 6.32 -18.89 -6.63
CA ALA A 217 6.85 -20.24 -6.55
C ALA A 217 5.84 -21.30 -7.01
N GLY A 218 4.59 -21.19 -6.57
CA GLY A 218 3.50 -22.06 -7.02
C GLY A 218 3.19 -21.93 -8.52
N LYS A 219 3.53 -20.80 -9.14
CA LYS A 219 3.34 -20.54 -10.58
C LYS A 219 4.52 -21.06 -11.42
N TYR A 220 5.74 -20.65 -11.08
CA TYR A 220 6.95 -20.89 -11.87
C TYR A 220 7.69 -22.17 -11.49
N ASP A 221 7.68 -22.54 -10.21
CA ASP A 221 8.29 -23.78 -9.69
C ASP A 221 7.21 -24.86 -9.42
N SER A 222 6.06 -24.73 -10.10
CA SER A 222 4.95 -25.69 -10.01
C SER A 222 5.44 -27.10 -10.35
N GLN A 223 5.09 -28.04 -9.47
CA GLN A 223 5.37 -29.45 -9.71
C GLN A 223 4.24 -30.07 -10.56
N PRO A 224 4.52 -31.10 -11.36
CA PRO A 224 3.48 -31.90 -11.99
C PRO A 224 2.46 -32.38 -10.95
N GLU A 225 1.19 -32.47 -11.33
CA GLU A 225 0.09 -32.82 -10.43
C GLU A 225 0.37 -34.11 -9.64
N SER A 226 0.89 -35.14 -10.30
CA SER A 226 1.28 -36.40 -9.66
C SER A 226 2.34 -36.25 -8.56
N GLN A 227 3.28 -35.31 -8.72
CA GLN A 227 4.32 -35.06 -7.73
C GLN A 227 3.79 -34.21 -6.58
N ARG A 228 2.90 -33.25 -6.87
CA ARG A 228 2.17 -32.50 -5.83
C ARG A 228 1.35 -33.44 -4.95
N GLU A 229 0.59 -34.36 -5.55
CA GLU A 229 -0.15 -35.39 -4.81
C GLU A 229 0.78 -36.27 -3.97
N ALA A 230 1.95 -36.63 -4.49
CA ALA A 230 2.95 -37.40 -3.75
C ALA A 230 3.50 -36.62 -2.53
N LEU A 231 3.79 -35.32 -2.68
CA LEU A 231 4.24 -34.46 -1.58
C LEU A 231 3.17 -34.33 -0.49
N ILE A 232 1.92 -34.08 -0.89
CA ILE A 232 0.78 -34.00 0.03
C ILE A 232 0.58 -35.34 0.75
N SER A 233 0.71 -36.46 0.05
CA SER A 233 0.59 -37.81 0.62
C SER A 233 1.72 -38.15 1.61
N GLN A 234 2.88 -37.50 1.49
CA GLN A 234 4.00 -37.65 2.43
C GLN A 234 3.81 -36.83 3.71
N LEU A 235 2.86 -35.90 3.76
CA LEU A 235 2.60 -35.12 4.96
C LEU A 235 2.22 -36.05 6.11
N ASN A 236 2.98 -35.97 7.18
CA ASN A 236 2.64 -36.65 8.42
C ASN A 236 1.42 -35.95 9.06
N GLN A 237 0.25 -36.57 8.90
CA GLN A 237 -1.02 -36.03 9.36
C GLN A 237 -0.99 -35.75 10.86
N ASP A 238 -0.56 -36.69 11.70
CA ASP A 238 -0.46 -36.52 13.16
C ASP A 238 0.34 -35.27 13.56
N LYS A 239 1.49 -35.04 12.89
CA LYS A 239 2.33 -33.87 13.14
C LYS A 239 1.69 -32.58 12.64
N PHE A 240 0.96 -32.64 11.53
CA PHE A 240 0.16 -31.53 11.07
C PHE A 240 -0.97 -31.19 12.08
N GLU A 241 -1.66 -32.19 12.63
CA GLU A 241 -2.74 -31.93 13.60
C GLU A 241 -2.21 -31.28 14.88
N ILE A 242 -1.07 -31.74 15.39
CA ILE A 242 -0.42 -31.15 16.57
C ILE A 242 -0.03 -29.69 16.30
N ALA A 243 0.56 -29.41 15.13
CA ALA A 243 0.95 -28.05 14.76
C ALA A 243 -0.26 -27.13 14.56
N LEU A 244 -1.33 -27.65 13.96
CA LEU A 244 -2.59 -26.92 13.76
C LEU A 244 -3.24 -26.60 15.11
N ALA A 245 -3.37 -27.59 16.00
CA ALA A 245 -3.93 -27.38 17.33
C ALA A 245 -3.15 -26.34 18.13
N ALA A 246 -1.83 -26.39 18.10
CA ALA A 246 -0.98 -25.39 18.76
C ALA A 246 -1.14 -23.98 18.17
N SER A 247 -1.44 -23.86 16.86
CA SER A 247 -1.58 -22.57 16.17
C SER A 247 -2.99 -21.97 16.27
N VAL A 248 -4.01 -22.82 16.44
CA VAL A 248 -5.42 -22.43 16.55
C VAL A 248 -5.82 -22.18 18.00
N ASP A 249 -5.16 -22.82 18.97
CA ASP A 249 -5.45 -22.62 20.39
C ASP A 249 -5.40 -21.15 20.77
N ARG A 250 -6.48 -20.67 21.40
CA ARG A 250 -6.66 -19.27 21.80
C ARG A 250 -6.50 -18.25 20.67
N PHE A 251 -6.66 -18.65 19.40
CA PHE A 251 -6.61 -17.71 18.29
C PHE A 251 -7.77 -16.70 18.41
N ARG A 252 -7.42 -15.40 18.37
CA ARG A 252 -8.39 -14.32 18.48
C ARG A 252 -9.05 -14.07 17.13
N LEU A 253 -10.37 -14.19 17.11
CA LEU A 253 -11.19 -14.01 15.91
C LEU A 253 -11.56 -12.54 15.71
N ASN A 254 -11.59 -12.13 14.45
CA ASN A 254 -12.31 -10.93 14.03
C ASN A 254 -13.82 -11.28 13.94
N PRO A 255 -14.70 -10.65 14.73
CA PRO A 255 -16.14 -10.98 14.74
C PRO A 255 -16.80 -10.95 13.37
N ALA A 256 -16.43 -9.99 12.54
CA ALA A 256 -16.94 -9.83 11.19
C ALA A 256 -16.53 -10.98 10.26
N ALA A 257 -15.22 -11.23 10.18
CA ALA A 257 -14.66 -12.23 9.27
C ALA A 257 -15.04 -13.66 9.69
N ALA A 258 -15.10 -13.93 11.00
CA ALA A 258 -15.60 -15.20 11.55
C ALA A 258 -17.14 -15.27 11.64
N ALA A 259 -17.85 -14.25 11.13
CA ALA A 259 -19.30 -14.14 11.13
C ALA A 259 -19.93 -14.45 12.50
N LEU A 260 -19.32 -13.96 13.59
CA LEU A 260 -19.81 -14.15 14.95
C LEU A 260 -21.13 -13.39 15.17
N PRO A 261 -21.90 -13.66 16.23
CA PRO A 261 -23.09 -12.86 16.53
C PRO A 261 -22.75 -11.36 16.59
N LEU A 262 -23.62 -10.49 16.03
CA LEU A 262 -23.36 -9.04 15.90
C LEU A 262 -23.03 -8.32 17.21
N LYS A 263 -23.47 -8.88 18.35
CA LYS A 263 -23.16 -8.33 19.68
C LYS A 263 -21.72 -8.63 20.16
N ALA A 264 -21.03 -9.58 19.53
CA ALA A 264 -19.71 -10.01 19.95
C ALA A 264 -18.66 -8.92 19.66
N ALA A 265 -17.94 -8.49 20.70
CA ALA A 265 -16.84 -7.55 20.57
C ALA A 265 -15.57 -8.25 20.09
N TYR A 266 -15.33 -9.48 20.55
CA TYR A 266 -14.31 -10.39 20.02
C TYR A 266 -14.66 -11.84 20.37
N GLY A 267 -14.04 -12.79 19.67
CA GLY A 267 -14.11 -14.22 19.97
C GLY A 267 -12.72 -14.83 20.09
N VAL A 268 -12.61 -15.94 20.81
CA VAL A 268 -11.38 -16.74 20.93
C VAL A 268 -11.73 -18.21 20.73
N VAL A 269 -10.96 -18.91 19.91
CA VAL A 269 -11.13 -20.36 19.75
C VAL A 269 -10.75 -21.07 21.05
N HIS A 270 -11.68 -21.83 21.61
CA HIS A 270 -11.52 -22.59 22.85
C HIS A 270 -11.17 -24.05 22.60
N ALA A 271 -11.89 -24.66 21.65
CA ALA A 271 -11.73 -26.04 21.25
C ALA A 271 -12.20 -26.19 19.80
N PHE A 272 -11.75 -27.23 19.10
CA PHE A 272 -12.23 -27.52 17.76
C PHE A 272 -12.10 -29.00 17.38
N ASP A 273 -12.93 -29.42 16.43
CA ASP A 273 -12.83 -30.67 15.68
C ASP A 273 -12.53 -30.38 14.20
N ARG A 274 -11.88 -31.30 13.50
CA ARG A 274 -11.42 -31.20 12.12
C ARG A 274 -12.24 -32.05 11.15
N ASP A 275 -13.15 -32.90 11.63
CA ASP A 275 -13.90 -33.86 10.79
C ASP A 275 -15.06 -33.22 9.99
N VAL A 276 -14.94 -31.94 9.61
CA VAL A 276 -16.04 -31.16 9.00
C VAL A 276 -15.70 -30.69 7.58
N GLY A 277 -14.53 -31.08 7.05
CA GLY A 277 -14.18 -30.83 5.66
C GLY A 277 -12.80 -31.35 5.25
N SER A 278 -12.50 -31.27 3.96
CA SER A 278 -11.22 -31.69 3.39
C SER A 278 -10.14 -30.62 3.56
N LEU A 279 -8.94 -31.05 3.92
CA LEU A 279 -7.73 -30.23 3.86
C LEU A 279 -7.38 -29.91 2.42
N GLU A 280 -7.33 -28.64 2.08
CA GLU A 280 -6.91 -28.17 0.76
C GLU A 280 -5.54 -27.54 0.82
N PHE A 281 -4.72 -27.79 -0.19
CA PHE A 281 -3.44 -27.12 -0.38
C PHE A 281 -3.45 -26.34 -1.69
N VAL A 282 -2.90 -25.13 -1.69
CA VAL A 282 -2.65 -24.34 -2.91
C VAL A 282 -1.22 -23.80 -2.92
N ASP A 283 -0.76 -23.39 -4.11
CA ASP A 283 0.60 -22.89 -4.34
C ASP A 283 1.69 -23.87 -3.84
N VAL A 284 1.53 -25.18 -4.03
CA VAL A 284 2.52 -26.18 -3.57
C VAL A 284 3.82 -26.02 -4.36
N ALA A 285 4.93 -25.75 -3.64
CA ALA A 285 6.23 -25.50 -4.26
C ALA A 285 7.36 -26.21 -3.50
N MET A 286 8.30 -26.79 -4.25
CA MET A 286 9.52 -27.35 -3.69
C MET A 286 10.49 -26.23 -3.29
N ARG A 287 11.21 -26.46 -2.20
CA ARG A 287 12.28 -25.60 -1.68
C ARG A 287 13.60 -26.38 -1.61
N GLY A 288 14.69 -25.65 -1.37
CA GLY A 288 16.00 -26.25 -1.18
C GLY A 288 16.01 -27.30 -0.06
N GLY A 289 16.87 -28.32 -0.18
CA GLY A 289 17.03 -29.35 0.86
C GLY A 289 15.88 -30.37 0.95
N GLY A 290 15.03 -30.45 -0.07
CA GLY A 290 13.89 -31.39 -0.11
C GLY A 290 12.70 -30.96 0.73
N GLU A 291 12.68 -29.71 1.17
CA GLU A 291 11.50 -29.11 1.81
C GLU A 291 10.48 -28.69 0.76
N TRP A 292 9.22 -28.52 1.17
CA TRP A 292 8.20 -27.90 0.34
C TRP A 292 7.31 -27.00 1.18
N THR A 293 6.72 -26.00 0.53
CA THR A 293 5.78 -25.07 1.17
C THR A 293 4.45 -25.09 0.45
N ALA A 294 3.40 -24.77 1.20
CA ALA A 294 2.08 -24.57 0.64
C ALA A 294 1.25 -23.62 1.49
N GLN A 295 0.23 -23.06 0.86
CA GLN A 295 -0.94 -22.53 1.55
C GLN A 295 -1.87 -23.69 1.86
N PHE A 296 -2.54 -23.64 3.00
CA PHE A 296 -3.58 -24.61 3.34
C PHE A 296 -4.87 -23.92 3.76
N LYS A 297 -5.99 -24.63 3.54
CA LYS A 297 -7.30 -24.31 4.07
C LYS A 297 -7.89 -25.56 4.71
N GLN A 298 -8.29 -25.46 5.97
CA GLN A 298 -8.87 -26.55 6.74
C GLN A 298 -10.16 -26.07 7.41
N PRO A 299 -11.33 -26.58 7.00
CA PRO A 299 -12.56 -26.42 7.76
C PRO A 299 -12.44 -27.10 9.12
N ILE A 300 -12.82 -26.40 10.18
CA ILE A 300 -12.90 -26.90 11.55
C ILE A 300 -14.29 -26.60 12.12
N TYR A 301 -14.76 -27.41 13.05
CA TYR A 301 -15.91 -27.11 13.89
C TYR A 301 -15.40 -26.65 15.25
N ALA A 302 -15.48 -25.34 15.50
CA ALA A 302 -14.88 -24.70 16.67
C ALA A 302 -15.93 -24.29 17.70
N THR A 303 -15.62 -24.50 18.97
CA THR A 303 -16.25 -23.80 20.09
C THR A 303 -15.48 -22.49 20.32
N VAL A 304 -16.20 -21.38 20.23
CA VAL A 304 -15.65 -20.02 20.36
C VAL A 304 -16.18 -19.40 21.65
N ASP A 305 -15.27 -18.99 22.53
CA ASP A 305 -15.56 -18.14 23.68
C ASP A 305 -15.75 -16.69 23.16
N LEU A 306 -16.95 -16.14 23.35
CA LEU A 306 -17.32 -14.79 22.96
C LEU A 306 -17.30 -13.86 24.17
N THR A 307 -16.83 -12.63 23.94
CA THR A 307 -17.03 -11.51 24.87
C THR A 307 -17.76 -10.40 24.13
N ASP A 308 -18.87 -9.90 24.67
CA ASP A 308 -19.59 -8.77 24.12
C ASP A 308 -19.10 -7.41 24.67
N HIS A 309 -19.71 -6.31 24.21
CA HIS A 309 -19.36 -4.96 24.65
C HIS A 309 -19.77 -4.66 26.10
N ALA A 310 -20.67 -5.46 26.68
CA ALA A 310 -21.03 -5.39 28.10
C ALA A 310 -20.10 -6.26 28.98
N ALA A 311 -19.07 -6.87 28.39
CA ALA A 311 -18.17 -7.83 29.01
C ALA A 311 -18.87 -9.11 29.51
N GLU A 312 -20.04 -9.44 28.94
CA GLU A 312 -20.66 -10.74 29.16
C GLU A 312 -19.98 -11.79 28.30
N THR A 313 -19.74 -12.97 28.89
CA THR A 313 -19.14 -14.11 28.20
C THR A 313 -20.21 -15.13 27.82
N SER A 314 -20.06 -15.69 26.63
CA SER A 314 -20.91 -16.78 26.13
C SER A 314 -20.13 -17.62 25.14
N ASN A 315 -20.63 -18.80 24.79
CA ASN A 315 -19.96 -19.67 23.84
C ASN A 315 -20.84 -19.87 22.60
N VAL A 316 -20.22 -20.02 21.45
CA VAL A 316 -20.89 -20.42 20.21
C VAL A 316 -20.09 -21.50 19.53
N ASP A 317 -20.78 -22.53 19.03
CA ASP A 317 -20.18 -23.52 18.16
C ASP A 317 -20.44 -23.15 16.70
N LYS A 318 -19.41 -23.21 15.86
CA LYS A 318 -19.51 -22.84 14.44
C LYS A 318 -18.42 -23.50 13.60
N THR A 319 -18.75 -23.80 12.36
CA THR A 319 -17.77 -24.19 11.34
C THR A 319 -17.01 -22.97 10.84
N LEU A 320 -15.68 -23.01 10.96
CA LEU A 320 -14.76 -21.96 10.51
C LEU A 320 -13.74 -22.56 9.56
N ASN A 321 -13.21 -21.77 8.65
CA ASN A 321 -12.10 -22.15 7.80
C ASN A 321 -10.80 -21.58 8.37
N VAL A 322 -9.86 -22.46 8.71
CA VAL A 322 -8.50 -22.08 9.11
C VAL A 322 -7.65 -22.00 7.85
N ALA A 323 -7.08 -20.82 7.59
CA ALA A 323 -6.15 -20.62 6.50
C ALA A 323 -4.75 -20.28 7.04
N GLY A 324 -3.73 -20.74 6.34
CA GLY A 324 -2.36 -20.54 6.76
C GLY A 324 -1.33 -21.03 5.79
N ARG A 325 -0.07 -20.86 6.20
CA ARG A 325 1.11 -21.34 5.48
C ARG A 325 1.80 -22.42 6.29
N LEU A 326 2.41 -23.37 5.59
CA LEU A 326 3.26 -24.37 6.21
C LEU A 326 4.51 -24.65 5.37
N THR A 327 5.55 -25.06 6.09
CA THR A 327 6.78 -25.62 5.53
C THR A 327 6.90 -27.06 6.01
N VAL A 328 7.13 -27.98 5.09
CA VAL A 328 7.23 -29.42 5.35
C VAL A 328 8.63 -29.85 4.97
N GLY A 329 9.30 -30.54 5.90
CA GLY A 329 10.62 -31.11 5.66
C GLY A 329 10.57 -32.32 4.74
N ALA A 330 11.73 -32.73 4.23
CA ALA A 330 11.88 -33.95 3.42
C ALA A 330 11.39 -35.25 4.11
N ASN A 331 11.21 -35.22 5.43
CA ASN A 331 10.65 -36.33 6.22
C ASN A 331 9.12 -36.28 6.36
N GLY A 332 8.44 -35.36 5.65
CA GLY A 332 7.00 -35.18 5.74
C GLY A 332 6.52 -34.46 7.01
N HIS A 333 7.43 -34.04 7.91
CA HIS A 333 7.04 -33.35 9.13
C HIS A 333 6.88 -31.84 8.89
N VAL A 334 5.86 -31.25 9.50
CA VAL A 334 5.71 -29.79 9.56
C VAL A 334 6.87 -29.19 10.35
N ARG A 335 7.68 -28.36 9.69
CA ARG A 335 8.78 -27.59 10.30
C ARG A 335 8.29 -26.26 10.86
N SER A 336 7.39 -25.62 10.13
CA SER A 336 6.74 -24.39 10.55
C SER A 336 5.30 -24.36 10.05
N MET A 337 4.41 -23.79 10.85
CA MET A 337 3.03 -23.50 10.49
C MET A 337 2.71 -22.11 11.01
N ILE A 338 2.04 -21.32 10.18
CA ILE A 338 1.54 -20.00 10.55
C ILE A 338 0.08 -19.98 10.13
N VAL A 339 -0.82 -19.99 11.11
CA VAL A 339 -2.24 -19.68 10.88
C VAL A 339 -2.36 -18.18 10.70
N THR A 340 -2.83 -17.77 9.54
CA THR A 340 -2.92 -16.36 9.15
C THR A 340 -4.35 -15.83 9.32
N SER A 341 -5.36 -16.68 9.13
CA SER A 341 -6.75 -16.32 9.43
C SER A 341 -7.60 -17.52 9.85
N ILE A 342 -8.67 -17.22 10.59
CA ILE A 342 -9.76 -18.13 10.90
C ILE A 342 -11.05 -17.38 10.64
N GLU A 343 -11.79 -17.80 9.61
CA GLU A 343 -12.90 -17.06 9.04
C GLU A 343 -14.13 -17.95 8.86
N ALA A 344 -15.30 -17.35 8.66
CA ALA A 344 -16.50 -18.11 8.36
C ALA A 344 -16.43 -18.72 6.95
N LEU A 345 -17.19 -19.79 6.74
CA LEU A 345 -17.37 -20.33 5.40
C LEU A 345 -18.12 -19.33 4.50
N PRO A 346 -17.89 -19.33 3.17
CA PRO A 346 -18.47 -18.34 2.25
C PRO A 346 -20.01 -18.27 2.26
N ASP A 347 -20.67 -19.36 2.64
CA ASP A 347 -22.12 -19.54 2.71
C ASP A 347 -22.71 -19.22 4.10
N ASP A 348 -21.89 -18.79 5.07
CA ASP A 348 -22.36 -18.47 6.41
C ASP A 348 -23.38 -17.30 6.39
N PRO A 349 -24.59 -17.49 6.95
CA PRO A 349 -25.65 -16.49 6.89
C PRO A 349 -25.31 -15.21 7.67
N MET A 350 -24.43 -15.28 8.67
CA MET A 350 -24.02 -14.10 9.44
C MET A 350 -23.07 -13.20 8.66
N LEU A 351 -22.39 -13.68 7.61
CA LEU A 351 -21.64 -12.79 6.72
C LEU A 351 -22.55 -11.75 6.09
N ARG A 352 -23.77 -12.15 5.69
CA ARG A 352 -24.77 -11.20 5.16
C ARG A 352 -25.23 -10.21 6.24
N ALA A 353 -25.45 -10.68 7.46
CA ALA A 353 -25.87 -9.82 8.58
C ALA A 353 -24.80 -8.76 8.90
N TRP A 354 -23.53 -9.16 8.92
CA TRP A 354 -22.40 -8.25 9.10
C TRP A 354 -22.26 -7.24 7.96
N ARG A 355 -22.45 -7.68 6.69
CA ARG A 355 -22.50 -6.75 5.54
C ARG A 355 -23.63 -5.73 5.66
N MET A 356 -24.80 -6.12 6.16
CA MET A 356 -25.96 -5.23 6.34
C MET A 356 -25.81 -4.30 7.54
N ALA A 357 -25.26 -4.79 8.65
CA ALA A 357 -25.01 -3.98 9.85
C ALA A 357 -23.96 -2.89 9.60
N TRP A 358 -23.07 -3.10 8.63
CA TRP A 358 -22.06 -2.13 8.19
C TRP A 358 -22.52 -1.25 7.01
N ASP A 359 -23.74 -1.42 6.48
CA ASP A 359 -24.20 -0.59 5.36
C ASP A 359 -24.21 0.89 5.78
N PRO A 360 -23.38 1.77 5.18
CA PRO A 360 -23.34 3.18 5.53
C PRO A 360 -24.69 3.89 5.28
N MET A 361 -25.60 3.32 4.48
CA MET A 361 -26.99 3.80 4.36
C MET A 361 -27.93 3.35 5.49
N SER A 362 -27.56 2.33 6.26
CA SER A 362 -28.37 1.81 7.37
C SER A 362 -28.19 2.60 8.68
N ASP A 363 -27.18 3.48 8.74
CA ASP A 363 -27.07 4.46 9.81
C ASP A 363 -28.24 5.45 9.67
N THR A 364 -29.28 5.23 10.47
CA THR A 364 -30.44 6.12 10.54
C THR A 364 -30.06 7.59 10.79
N GLY A 365 -28.89 7.85 11.38
CA GLY A 365 -28.32 9.19 11.51
C GLY A 365 -27.83 9.78 10.20
N PHE A 366 -27.26 8.97 9.30
CA PHE A 366 -26.77 9.38 7.97
C PHE A 366 -27.92 9.68 7.01
N ALA A 367 -28.94 8.81 6.95
CA ALA A 367 -30.13 9.06 6.12
C ALA A 367 -30.95 10.26 6.59
N GLN A 368 -30.99 10.54 7.91
CA GLN A 368 -31.58 11.77 8.44
C GLN A 368 -30.73 13.00 8.15
N ASN A 369 -29.40 12.93 8.25
CA ASN A 369 -28.51 14.04 7.90
C ASN A 369 -28.59 14.38 6.41
N ILE A 370 -28.62 13.38 5.53
CA ILE A 370 -28.78 13.60 4.08
C ILE A 370 -30.16 14.19 3.77
N ARG A 371 -31.25 13.72 4.40
CA ARG A 371 -32.57 14.33 4.22
C ARG A 371 -32.64 15.77 4.73
N GLN A 372 -31.88 16.11 5.77
CA GLN A 372 -31.78 17.49 6.27
C GLN A 372 -30.86 18.37 5.42
N GLN A 373 -29.88 17.79 4.71
CA GLN A 373 -28.95 18.52 3.85
C GLN A 373 -29.40 18.64 2.39
N ILE A 374 -30.27 17.75 1.90
CA ILE A 374 -30.76 17.75 0.51
C ILE A 374 -32.07 18.55 0.33
N ASP A 375 -32.68 19.10 1.40
CA ASP A 375 -33.84 19.98 1.25
C ASP A 375 -33.69 21.36 1.89
N PRO A 376 -32.93 22.29 1.27
CA PRO A 376 -32.94 23.71 1.64
C PRO A 376 -34.20 24.45 1.14
N LEU A 377 -35.07 23.80 0.36
CA LEU A 377 -36.21 24.45 -0.31
C LEU A 377 -37.53 24.28 0.44
N SER A 378 -37.61 23.38 1.41
CA SER A 378 -38.80 23.18 2.25
C SER A 378 -38.88 24.11 3.47
N ASN A 379 -37.85 24.90 3.77
CA ASN A 379 -37.89 25.86 4.88
C ASN A 379 -38.25 27.28 4.40
N PRO A 380 -39.50 27.75 4.58
CA PRO A 380 -39.96 29.05 4.07
C PRO A 380 -39.19 30.24 4.66
N ASP A 381 -38.57 30.09 5.84
CA ASP A 381 -37.80 31.17 6.47
C ASP A 381 -36.45 31.41 5.78
N ILE A 382 -35.85 30.38 5.18
CA ILE A 382 -34.56 30.49 4.46
C ILE A 382 -34.77 31.21 3.13
N LEU A 383 -35.83 30.88 2.39
CA LEU A 383 -36.21 31.58 1.16
C LEU A 383 -36.57 33.05 1.41
N THR A 384 -37.17 33.34 2.56
CA THR A 384 -37.50 34.71 2.97
C THR A 384 -36.24 35.52 3.29
N ARG A 385 -35.23 34.92 3.94
CA ARG A 385 -33.94 35.55 4.20
C ARG A 385 -33.10 35.76 2.93
N ILE A 386 -33.10 34.80 2.02
CA ILE A 386 -32.43 34.93 0.71
C ILE A 386 -33.07 36.05 -0.12
N ARG A 387 -34.41 36.17 -0.12
CA ARG A 387 -35.12 37.31 -0.75
C ARG A 387 -34.80 38.65 -0.11
N GLN A 388 -34.69 38.70 1.22
CA GLN A 388 -34.34 39.94 1.94
C GLN A 388 -32.88 40.37 1.74
N GLN A 389 -31.96 39.43 1.50
CA GLN A 389 -30.55 39.72 1.25
C GLN A 389 -30.23 40.05 -0.22
N LEU A 390 -31.09 39.67 -1.17
CA LEU A 390 -30.91 39.94 -2.61
C LEU A 390 -31.64 41.20 -3.11
N ASP A 391 -32.19 42.03 -2.22
CA ASP A 391 -32.99 43.19 -2.60
C ASP A 391 -32.38 44.55 -2.17
N PRO A 392 -31.33 45.07 -2.83
CA PRO A 392 -30.87 46.45 -2.65
C PRO A 392 -31.47 47.42 -3.68
N LEU A 393 -32.66 47.17 -4.23
CA LEU A 393 -33.32 48.07 -5.18
C LEU A 393 -34.71 48.57 -4.77
N SER A 394 -35.22 48.20 -3.59
CA SER A 394 -36.55 48.64 -3.12
C SER A 394 -36.56 49.94 -2.30
N ASN A 395 -35.49 50.76 -2.32
CA ASN A 395 -35.49 52.08 -1.66
C ASN A 395 -35.73 53.24 -2.67
N PRO A 396 -36.91 53.89 -2.69
CA PRO A 396 -37.28 54.89 -3.69
C PRO A 396 -36.49 56.22 -3.62
N ASN A 397 -35.63 56.42 -2.61
CA ASN A 397 -34.81 57.63 -2.50
C ASN A 397 -33.44 57.54 -3.21
N THR A 398 -33.01 56.36 -3.67
CA THR A 398 -31.73 56.20 -4.39
C THR A 398 -31.90 56.44 -5.90
N ALA A 399 -33.08 56.19 -6.46
CA ALA A 399 -33.40 56.37 -7.88
C ALA A 399 -33.43 57.85 -8.34
N LYS A 400 -33.60 58.81 -7.42
CA LYS A 400 -33.62 60.25 -7.74
C LYS A 400 -32.23 60.88 -7.92
N ARG A 401 -31.15 60.23 -7.47
CA ARG A 401 -29.78 60.76 -7.58
C ARG A 401 -29.04 60.37 -8.87
N ILE A 402 -29.56 59.39 -9.61
CA ILE A 402 -28.91 58.87 -10.84
C ILE A 402 -29.46 59.54 -12.11
N HIS A 403 -30.58 60.28 -12.02
CA HIS A 403 -31.27 60.84 -13.19
C HIS A 403 -30.90 62.30 -13.54
N GLU A 404 -29.99 62.96 -12.83
CA GLU A 404 -29.66 64.38 -13.04
C GLU A 404 -28.16 64.69 -13.20
N SER A 405 -27.42 63.94 -14.02
CA SER A 405 -26.08 64.38 -14.46
C SER A 405 -25.80 63.97 -15.91
N PRO A 406 -25.38 64.91 -16.79
CA PRO A 406 -25.39 64.71 -18.23
C PRO A 406 -24.15 63.96 -18.74
N MET A 407 -24.40 63.01 -19.64
CA MET A 407 -23.42 62.28 -20.44
C MET A 407 -22.65 63.20 -21.40
N ARG A 408 -21.33 62.98 -21.54
CA ARG A 408 -20.53 63.39 -22.71
C ARG A 408 -19.92 62.12 -23.35
N PRO A 409 -19.88 62.00 -24.69
CA PRO A 409 -19.70 60.74 -25.41
C PRO A 409 -18.21 60.34 -25.61
N PRO A 410 -17.93 59.10 -26.07
CA PRO A 410 -16.59 58.53 -26.10
C PRO A 410 -15.83 58.89 -27.39
N GLU A 411 -14.50 58.97 -27.30
CA GLU A 411 -13.58 59.00 -28.46
C GLU A 411 -12.78 57.67 -28.57
N PRO A 412 -12.31 57.30 -29.78
CA PRO A 412 -12.08 55.91 -30.17
C PRO A 412 -10.61 55.42 -30.06
N ASP A 413 -10.47 54.11 -30.23
CA ASP A 413 -9.29 53.24 -30.01
C ASP A 413 -7.96 53.64 -30.69
N GLU A 414 -6.85 53.43 -29.97
CA GLU A 414 -5.51 53.19 -30.53
C GLU A 414 -4.84 51.94 -29.89
N PRO A 415 -4.05 51.15 -30.65
CA PRO A 415 -3.61 49.80 -30.28
C PRO A 415 -2.37 49.76 -29.35
N GLN A 416 -2.41 48.92 -28.31
CA GLN A 416 -1.26 48.67 -27.44
C GLN A 416 -0.19 47.80 -28.12
N LYS A 417 1.00 48.36 -28.33
CA LYS A 417 2.24 47.68 -28.73
C LYS A 417 2.90 46.97 -27.55
N LEU A 418 3.39 45.76 -27.80
CA LEU A 418 4.37 45.03 -27.00
C LEU A 418 5.61 45.90 -26.72
N ALA A 419 6.12 45.87 -25.49
CA ALA A 419 7.43 46.37 -25.13
C ALA A 419 8.36 45.20 -24.75
N SER A 420 9.30 44.91 -25.63
CA SER A 420 10.56 44.21 -25.36
C SER A 420 11.60 45.20 -24.80
N PRO A 421 12.65 44.76 -24.10
CA PRO A 421 13.57 45.67 -23.40
C PRO A 421 14.52 46.40 -24.35
N SER A 422 14.83 47.66 -24.04
CA SER A 422 15.61 48.57 -24.87
C SER A 422 17.12 48.48 -24.62
N LEU A 423 17.86 48.45 -25.72
CA LEU A 423 19.29 48.71 -25.86
C LEU A 423 19.55 50.23 -25.78
N ASP A 424 20.42 50.65 -24.86
CA ASP A 424 21.35 51.79 -25.02
C ASP A 424 22.33 51.84 -23.82
N GLU A 425 23.23 50.87 -23.76
CA GLU A 425 24.52 50.97 -23.04
C GLU A 425 25.59 50.22 -23.87
N LEU A 426 25.79 50.66 -25.11
CA LEU A 426 26.91 50.27 -25.96
C LEU A 426 27.41 51.49 -26.75
N ALA A 427 28.23 52.31 -26.09
CA ALA A 427 29.16 53.22 -26.74
C ALA A 427 30.28 53.61 -25.76
N ALA A 428 31.20 52.69 -25.47
CA ALA A 428 32.62 52.97 -25.16
C ALA A 428 33.38 51.67 -24.82
N ASN A 429 33.87 50.96 -25.84
CA ASN A 429 35.30 50.70 -25.99
C ASN A 429 35.54 49.85 -27.24
N ASP A 430 36.25 50.49 -28.14
CA ASP A 430 36.63 50.05 -29.48
C ASP A 430 38.09 49.57 -29.44
N VAL A 431 38.45 48.75 -30.43
CA VAL A 431 39.84 48.36 -30.83
C VAL A 431 40.55 47.39 -29.85
N ALA A 432 41.05 46.19 -30.21
CA ALA A 432 41.70 45.74 -31.43
C ALA A 432 41.64 44.20 -31.60
N SER A 433 41.47 43.72 -32.84
CA SER A 433 42.07 42.44 -33.29
C SER A 433 43.56 42.66 -33.60
N PRO A 434 44.38 41.60 -33.73
CA PRO A 434 44.52 40.98 -35.05
C PRO A 434 44.73 39.45 -35.08
N SER A 435 44.24 38.90 -36.19
CA SER A 435 44.69 37.80 -37.07
C SER A 435 46.01 37.03 -36.82
N GLY A 436 46.00 35.78 -37.32
CA GLY A 436 47.15 35.06 -37.92
C GLY A 436 47.43 33.72 -37.24
N GLU A 437 47.22 32.57 -37.90
CA GLU A 437 48.28 31.75 -38.56
C GLU A 437 49.25 31.15 -37.50
N ASP A 438 49.63 29.88 -37.44
CA ASP A 438 49.72 28.79 -38.42
C ASP A 438 50.16 27.51 -37.66
N SER A 439 50.13 26.37 -38.35
CA SER A 439 50.98 25.16 -38.16
C SER A 439 50.74 24.13 -37.03
N ASP A 440 50.30 22.95 -37.47
CA ASP A 440 50.61 21.56 -37.04
C ASP A 440 52.14 21.32 -36.79
N PRO A 441 52.58 20.08 -36.52
CA PRO A 441 52.18 19.08 -35.51
C PRO A 441 53.42 18.66 -34.69
N ASP A 442 53.29 17.81 -33.67
CA ASP A 442 54.37 16.83 -33.43
C ASP A 442 53.93 15.62 -32.60
N GLU A 443 54.40 14.49 -33.11
CA GLU A 443 54.39 13.15 -32.56
C GLU A 443 55.07 13.12 -31.17
N ASN A 444 54.59 12.28 -30.24
CA ASN A 444 55.43 11.17 -29.82
C ASN A 444 54.67 10.08 -29.05
N ASN A 445 54.91 8.88 -29.56
CA ASN A 445 54.96 7.56 -28.92
C ASN A 445 54.79 7.46 -27.40
N GLY A 446 54.08 6.41 -27.01
CA GLY A 446 54.81 5.32 -26.35
C GLY A 446 54.08 4.56 -25.25
N THR A 447 53.73 3.32 -25.60
CA THR A 447 53.88 2.10 -24.77
C THR A 447 52.96 1.90 -23.54
N SER A 448 52.01 0.97 -23.68
CA SER A 448 51.65 -0.04 -22.66
C SER A 448 52.86 -0.94 -22.30
N PRO A 449 52.75 -1.96 -21.42
CA PRO A 449 51.77 -2.24 -20.35
C PRO A 449 52.45 -2.55 -18.98
N GLU A 450 51.65 -2.64 -17.92
CA GLU A 450 51.63 -3.80 -16.98
C GLU A 450 50.29 -3.87 -16.26
#